data_AF-A0AAV3AAZ9-F1
#
_entry.id   AF-A0AAV3AAZ9-F1
#
_cell.length_a   1.000
_cell.length_b   1.000
_cell.length_c   1.000
_cell.angle_alpha   90.00
_cell.angle_beta   90.00
_cell.angle_gamma   90.00
#
_symmetry.space_group_name_H-M   'P 1'
#
loop_
_entity.id
_entity.type
_entity.pdbx_description
1 polymer ?
#
loop_
_entity_poly.entity_id
_entity_poly.type
_entity_poly.pdbx_seq_one_letter_code
_entity_poly.pdbx_strand_id
1 'polypeptide(L)'
;MGYADPSSGRDLLGNRTLFFIFICAFALVTLLQQILYGRNYIKRYFEFYEGPLDFNSTKCLELRQDIMNVKVLSMVKETELFERWKSLQICKWEMNVTEANSFKNALSRCCNAPSFLFTTQKNTPLGTKLRYEVDTSGIFQISPEIFNIFPKEMPYSRSQFKKCAVVGNGGILKKSRCGKEIDNADFVFRCNLPPISEKYVADVGMKTDVVTINPSIITERFQKLEKWRKPFYDVLQGYENASLLLPAFYNTRNTDVSIRVKYVLDDFESQQSVYYFHPQYLINVSRFWLIQGVRAKRISSGLILVTAAMELCDEVHL
;
A
#
# COMPACT_ATOMS: atom_id res chain seq x y z
N MET A 1 -7.97 22.17 -86.55
CA MET A 1 -8.55 23.01 -85.47
C MET A 1 -8.49 22.19 -84.18
N GLY A 2 -8.03 22.77 -83.06
CA GLY A 2 -8.03 22.13 -81.73
C GLY A 2 -6.64 21.92 -81.10
N TYR A 3 -6.34 22.68 -80.03
CA TYR A 3 -5.31 22.45 -79.00
C TYR A 3 -6.04 22.00 -77.69
N ALA A 4 -5.45 21.43 -76.64
CA ALA A 4 -4.06 21.07 -76.27
C ALA A 4 -4.06 19.60 -75.72
N ASP A 5 -3.19 19.05 -74.88
CA ASP A 5 -2.00 19.47 -74.09
C ASP A 5 -1.05 18.27 -73.89
N PRO A 6 0.28 18.43 -73.77
CA PRO A 6 1.21 17.36 -73.47
C PRO A 6 1.81 17.45 -72.05
N SER A 7 1.23 16.73 -71.08
CA SER A 7 1.78 16.61 -69.72
C SER A 7 1.75 15.16 -69.17
N SER A 8 2.39 14.24 -69.89
CA SER A 8 2.65 12.88 -69.38
C SER A 8 4.03 12.77 -68.70
N GLY A 9 4.02 12.47 -67.40
CA GLY A 9 5.15 11.83 -66.69
C GLY A 9 5.92 12.69 -65.68
N ARG A 10 6.28 12.03 -64.55
CA ARG A 10 7.01 12.53 -63.36
C ARG A 10 6.13 13.39 -62.43
N ASP A 11 5.98 13.13 -61.13
CA ASP A 11 6.67 12.20 -60.21
C ASP A 11 5.69 11.44 -59.31
N LEU A 12 5.90 10.12 -59.14
CA LEU A 12 5.07 9.26 -58.27
C LEU A 12 5.84 8.61 -57.09
N LEU A 13 7.11 9.01 -56.88
CA LEU A 13 7.98 8.46 -55.82
C LEU A 13 8.69 9.50 -54.94
N GLY A 14 8.59 10.80 -55.23
CA GLY A 14 9.28 11.84 -54.44
C GLY A 14 8.70 12.03 -53.02
N ASN A 15 7.40 12.29 -52.93
CA ASN A 15 6.81 12.87 -51.71
C ASN A 15 6.65 11.87 -50.55
N ARG A 16 6.33 10.59 -50.84
CA ARG A 16 6.23 9.55 -49.79
C ARG A 16 7.58 9.17 -49.20
N THR A 17 8.62 9.14 -50.03
CA THR A 17 10.00 8.79 -49.60
C THR A 17 10.58 9.88 -48.70
N LEU A 18 10.38 11.16 -49.06
CA LEU A 18 10.77 12.29 -48.21
C LEU A 18 10.05 12.29 -46.86
N PHE A 19 8.74 11.97 -46.82
CA PHE A 19 7.98 11.90 -45.57
C PHE A 19 8.46 10.74 -44.66
N PHE A 20 8.78 9.57 -45.24
CA PHE A 20 9.36 8.45 -44.49
C PHE A 20 10.75 8.79 -43.94
N ILE A 21 11.61 9.42 -44.75
CA ILE A 21 12.94 9.88 -44.31
C ILE A 21 12.81 10.90 -43.18
N PHE A 22 11.86 11.84 -43.25
CA PHE A 22 11.61 12.79 -42.17
C PHE A 22 11.16 12.11 -40.87
N ILE A 23 10.23 11.15 -40.93
CA ILE A 23 9.79 10.39 -39.76
C ILE A 23 10.93 9.58 -39.17
N CYS A 24 11.71 8.86 -40.00
CA CYS A 24 12.85 8.08 -39.53
C CYS A 24 13.96 8.97 -38.93
N ALA A 25 14.26 10.12 -39.54
CA ALA A 25 15.23 11.08 -39.02
C ALA A 25 14.76 11.72 -37.70
N PHE A 26 13.48 12.11 -37.60
CA PHE A 26 12.94 12.68 -36.37
C PHE A 26 12.84 11.65 -35.25
N ALA A 27 12.48 10.39 -35.57
CA ALA A 27 12.52 9.27 -34.63
C ALA A 27 13.95 8.95 -34.18
N LEU A 28 14.93 8.96 -35.09
CA LEU A 28 16.35 8.78 -34.74
C LEU A 28 16.89 9.93 -33.89
N VAL A 29 16.55 11.19 -34.21
CA VAL A 29 16.99 12.36 -33.43
C VAL A 29 16.34 12.38 -32.05
N THR A 30 15.04 12.10 -31.93
CA THR A 30 14.37 12.02 -30.61
C THR A 30 14.84 10.83 -29.78
N LEU A 31 15.13 9.68 -30.40
CA LEU A 31 15.75 8.53 -29.75
C LEU A 31 17.19 8.83 -29.32
N LEU A 32 18.00 9.47 -30.17
CA LEU A 32 19.34 9.96 -29.81
C LEU A 32 19.28 11.00 -28.70
N GLN A 33 18.30 11.90 -28.69
CA GLN A 33 18.13 12.90 -27.64
C GLN A 33 17.70 12.25 -26.31
N GLN A 34 16.83 11.23 -26.33
CA GLN A 34 16.52 10.42 -25.15
C GLN A 34 17.73 9.61 -24.66
N ILE A 35 18.52 9.03 -25.55
CA ILE A 35 19.74 8.27 -25.21
C ILE A 35 20.86 9.18 -24.70
N LEU A 36 21.06 10.37 -25.30
CA LEU A 36 22.15 11.29 -24.97
C LEU A 36 21.83 12.21 -23.79
N TYR A 37 20.59 12.62 -23.57
CA TYR A 37 20.23 13.45 -22.41
C TYR A 37 19.66 12.62 -21.26
N GLY A 38 18.71 11.72 -21.53
CA GLY A 38 18.08 10.89 -20.50
C GLY A 38 19.06 9.90 -19.84
N ARG A 39 19.99 9.32 -20.61
CA ARG A 39 20.93 8.31 -20.11
C ARG A 39 22.21 8.90 -19.51
N ASN A 40 22.74 10.01 -20.05
CA ASN A 40 23.95 10.65 -19.52
C ASN A 40 23.72 11.45 -18.24
N TYR A 41 22.51 12.01 -18.02
CA TYR A 41 22.17 12.65 -16.74
C TYR A 41 22.19 11.62 -15.60
N ILE A 42 21.61 10.44 -15.84
CA ILE A 42 21.57 9.33 -14.88
C ILE A 42 22.98 8.78 -14.60
N LYS A 43 23.83 8.62 -15.63
CA LYS A 43 25.23 8.19 -15.46
C LYS A 43 26.03 9.18 -14.60
N ARG A 44 26.02 10.48 -14.95
CA ARG A 44 26.75 11.51 -14.19
C ARG A 44 26.36 11.61 -12.71
N TYR A 45 25.12 11.26 -12.34
CA TYR A 45 24.66 11.33 -10.95
C TYR A 45 25.13 10.15 -10.07
N PHE A 46 25.40 8.98 -10.67
CA PHE A 46 25.79 7.76 -9.93
C PHE A 46 27.23 7.30 -10.17
N GLU A 47 27.94 7.85 -11.17
CA GLU A 47 29.35 7.52 -11.46
C GLU A 47 30.36 8.01 -10.39
N PHE A 48 29.91 8.76 -9.37
CA PHE A 48 30.74 9.26 -8.25
C PHE A 48 30.09 9.03 -6.86
N TYR A 49 29.34 7.94 -6.67
CA TYR A 49 28.66 7.66 -5.40
C TYR A 49 29.56 6.91 -4.41
N GLU A 50 30.25 7.65 -3.52
CA GLU A 50 31.06 7.09 -2.42
C GLU A 50 30.23 6.65 -1.19
N GLY A 51 28.92 6.91 -1.20
CA GLY A 51 28.00 6.59 -0.11
C GLY A 51 26.87 7.61 0.00
N PRO A 52 25.86 7.37 0.86
CA PRO A 52 24.75 8.29 1.03
C PRO A 52 25.22 9.57 1.74
N LEU A 53 24.82 10.72 1.19
CA LEU A 53 25.07 12.04 1.76
C LEU A 53 24.36 12.19 3.11
N ASP A 54 24.95 12.91 4.05
CA ASP A 54 24.32 13.14 5.35
C ASP A 54 23.00 13.92 5.20
N PHE A 55 22.01 13.57 6.02
CA PHE A 55 20.65 14.10 5.98
C PHE A 55 20.62 15.64 5.94
N ASN A 56 21.45 16.27 6.78
CA ASN A 56 21.54 17.73 6.92
C ASN A 56 22.57 18.41 6.01
N SER A 57 23.13 17.70 5.03
CA SER A 57 23.96 18.33 3.98
C SER A 57 23.12 19.29 3.12
N THR A 58 23.74 20.37 2.61
CA THR A 58 23.07 21.40 1.81
C THR A 58 22.26 20.82 0.64
N LYS A 59 22.87 19.87 -0.10
CA LYS A 59 22.21 19.18 -1.22
C LYS A 59 20.98 18.37 -0.79
N CYS A 60 21.02 17.74 0.39
CA CYS A 60 19.88 16.99 0.94
C CYS A 60 18.80 17.90 1.56
N LEU A 61 19.14 19.12 1.96
CA LEU A 61 18.17 20.15 2.33
C LEU A 61 17.46 20.70 1.08
N GLU A 62 18.20 21.00 0.01
CA GLU A 62 17.67 21.43 -1.29
C GLU A 62 16.70 20.40 -1.89
N LEU A 63 17.12 19.13 -2.00
CA LEU A 63 16.27 18.04 -2.52
C LEU A 63 14.98 17.83 -1.70
N ARG A 64 15.03 18.04 -0.38
CA ARG A 64 13.83 18.01 0.48
C ARG A 64 12.93 19.22 0.23
N GLN A 65 13.49 20.41 0.11
CA GLN A 65 12.74 21.63 -0.22
C GLN A 65 12.05 21.51 -1.60
N ASP A 66 12.72 20.95 -2.61
CA ASP A 66 12.15 20.74 -3.94
C ASP A 66 10.92 19.82 -3.94
N ILE A 67 10.84 18.87 -3.00
CA ILE A 67 9.66 18.02 -2.81
C ILE A 67 8.58 18.77 -2.01
N MET A 68 8.94 19.40 -0.89
CA MET A 68 8.00 20.10 0.00
C MET A 68 7.37 21.35 -0.63
N ASN A 69 8.05 21.99 -1.58
CA ASN A 69 7.52 23.14 -2.31
C ASN A 69 6.45 22.77 -3.36
N VAL A 70 6.15 21.49 -3.58
CA VAL A 70 5.03 21.05 -4.42
C VAL A 70 3.70 21.25 -3.67
N LYS A 71 3.20 22.49 -3.71
CA LYS A 71 1.94 22.89 -3.03
C LYS A 71 0.68 22.20 -3.58
N VAL A 72 0.70 21.73 -4.84
CA VAL A 72 -0.46 21.10 -5.49
C VAL A 72 0.00 19.89 -6.30
N LEU A 73 -0.03 18.71 -5.67
CA LEU A 73 0.35 17.44 -6.29
C LEU A 73 -0.39 17.16 -7.61
N SER A 74 -1.65 17.60 -7.74
CA SER A 74 -2.45 17.39 -8.96
C SER A 74 -2.03 18.26 -10.16
N MET A 75 -1.04 19.15 -10.03
CA MET A 75 -0.48 19.93 -11.14
C MET A 75 0.90 19.44 -11.59
N VAL A 76 1.49 18.46 -10.90
CA VAL A 76 2.80 17.88 -11.25
C VAL A 76 2.61 16.50 -11.87
N LYS A 77 3.41 16.16 -12.88
CA LYS A 77 3.38 14.82 -13.48
C LYS A 77 3.92 13.80 -12.49
N GLU A 78 3.25 12.65 -12.36
CA GLU A 78 3.67 11.57 -11.45
C GLU A 78 5.12 11.12 -11.70
N THR A 79 5.56 11.11 -12.96
CA THR A 79 6.95 10.79 -13.34
C THR A 79 7.97 11.80 -12.82
N GLU A 80 7.59 13.09 -12.72
CA GLU A 80 8.45 14.14 -12.21
C GLU A 80 8.57 14.06 -10.68
N LEU A 81 7.45 13.79 -9.98
CA LEU A 81 7.48 13.49 -8.55
C LEU A 81 8.36 12.28 -8.27
N PHE A 82 8.22 11.21 -9.05
CA PHE A 82 9.02 9.99 -8.90
C PHE A 82 10.52 10.25 -9.05
N GLU A 83 10.96 11.03 -10.05
CA GLU A 83 12.38 11.36 -10.20
C GLU A 83 12.90 12.29 -9.08
N ARG A 84 12.08 13.18 -8.51
CA ARG A 84 12.44 13.95 -7.29
C ARG A 84 12.64 13.00 -6.09
N TRP A 85 11.68 12.10 -5.83
CA TRP A 85 11.78 11.10 -4.75
C TRP A 85 12.98 10.17 -4.89
N LYS A 86 13.26 9.72 -6.12
CA LYS A 86 14.42 8.91 -6.47
C LYS A 86 15.74 9.66 -6.30
N SER A 87 15.76 10.96 -6.61
CA SER A 87 16.93 11.82 -6.35
C SER A 87 17.22 11.97 -4.86
N LEU A 88 16.18 12.00 -4.01
CA LEU A 88 16.34 12.04 -2.55
C LEU A 88 16.97 10.76 -1.96
N GLN A 89 16.91 9.61 -2.66
CA GLN A 89 17.50 8.35 -2.18
C GLN A 89 19.04 8.38 -2.04
N ILE A 90 19.71 9.40 -2.55
CA ILE A 90 21.16 9.60 -2.32
C ILE A 90 21.47 10.12 -0.90
N CYS A 91 20.45 10.54 -0.15
CA CYS A 91 20.57 11.08 1.20
C CYS A 91 20.27 9.99 2.23
N LYS A 92 21.02 9.98 3.33
CA LYS A 92 20.62 9.22 4.53
C LYS A 92 19.26 9.71 5.01
N TRP A 93 18.39 8.78 5.35
CA TRP A 93 17.11 9.09 6.00
C TRP A 93 17.33 9.29 7.51
N GLU A 94 16.71 10.32 8.07
CA GLU A 94 16.55 10.50 9.51
C GLU A 94 15.10 10.93 9.80
N MET A 95 14.56 10.48 10.92
CA MET A 95 13.20 10.81 11.36
C MET A 95 13.12 12.24 11.89
N ASN A 96 12.30 13.09 11.27
CA ASN A 96 11.89 14.35 11.90
C ASN A 96 10.82 14.07 12.98
N VAL A 97 11.27 13.90 14.22
CA VAL A 97 10.43 13.56 15.38
C VAL A 97 9.29 14.57 15.60
N THR A 98 9.53 15.86 15.36
CA THR A 98 8.51 16.91 15.53
C THR A 98 7.36 16.75 14.52
N GLU A 99 7.70 16.56 13.24
CA GLU A 99 6.69 16.37 12.19
C GLU A 99 5.98 15.01 12.32
N ALA A 100 6.71 13.95 12.67
CA ALA A 100 6.12 12.64 12.93
C ALA A 100 5.10 12.69 14.08
N ASN A 101 5.43 13.35 15.20
CA ASN A 101 4.51 13.55 16.32
C ASN A 101 3.33 14.46 15.94
N SER A 102 3.55 15.50 15.13
CA SER A 102 2.47 16.35 14.59
C SER A 102 1.49 15.54 13.75
N PHE A 103 2.00 14.68 12.87
CA PHE A 103 1.21 13.81 12.01
C PHE A 103 0.47 12.71 12.81
N LYS A 104 1.16 12.04 13.74
CA LYS A 104 0.55 11.07 14.70
C LYS A 104 -0.60 11.71 15.47
N ASN A 105 -0.42 12.94 15.97
CA ASN A 105 -1.49 13.71 16.62
C ASN A 105 -2.65 14.09 15.69
N ALA A 106 -2.41 14.29 14.39
CA ALA A 106 -3.47 14.48 13.40
C ALA A 106 -4.26 13.17 13.15
N LEU A 107 -3.56 12.04 13.05
CA LEU A 107 -4.17 10.72 12.88
C LEU A 107 -4.99 10.28 14.10
N SER A 108 -4.45 10.42 15.31
CA SER A 108 -5.18 10.10 16.54
C SER A 108 -6.44 10.96 16.73
N ARG A 109 -6.49 12.16 16.16
CA ARG A 109 -7.70 13.01 16.12
C ARG A 109 -8.69 12.64 15.02
N CYS A 110 -8.23 12.14 13.86
CA CYS A 110 -9.14 11.70 12.80
C CYS A 110 -9.75 10.33 13.10
N CYS A 111 -8.92 9.41 13.57
CA CYS A 111 -9.10 7.99 13.29
C CYS A 111 -9.03 7.15 14.57
N ASN A 112 -8.02 7.39 15.43
CA ASN A 112 -7.86 6.77 16.75
C ASN A 112 -7.79 5.23 16.68
N ALA A 113 -6.76 4.71 16.02
CA ALA A 113 -6.47 3.27 15.94
C ALA A 113 -6.45 2.56 17.33
N PRO A 114 -5.87 3.13 18.41
CA PRO A 114 -5.90 2.50 19.74
C PRO A 114 -7.30 2.20 20.30
N SER A 115 -8.33 2.91 19.82
CA SER A 115 -9.73 2.75 20.28
C SER A 115 -10.66 2.15 19.21
N PHE A 116 -10.35 2.35 17.92
CA PHE A 116 -11.25 2.04 16.80
C PHE A 116 -10.62 1.23 15.66
N LEU A 117 -9.35 0.81 15.70
CA LEU A 117 -8.82 -0.02 14.60
C LEU A 117 -9.63 -1.31 14.41
N PHE A 118 -9.98 -1.98 15.52
CA PHE A 118 -10.80 -3.20 15.52
C PHE A 118 -12.18 -2.96 16.11
N THR A 119 -13.18 -3.74 15.69
CA THR A 119 -14.43 -3.92 16.45
C THR A 119 -14.14 -4.69 17.74
N THR A 120 -14.51 -4.11 18.87
CA THR A 120 -14.35 -4.68 20.22
C THR A 120 -15.71 -4.65 20.93
N GLN A 121 -15.89 -5.48 21.97
CA GLN A 121 -17.11 -5.42 22.79
C GLN A 121 -17.33 -4.03 23.42
N LYS A 122 -16.22 -3.32 23.72
CA LYS A 122 -16.22 -1.96 24.27
C LYS A 122 -16.68 -0.88 23.29
N ASN A 123 -16.21 -0.90 22.04
CA ASN A 123 -16.56 0.12 21.03
C ASN A 123 -17.78 -0.28 20.17
N THR A 124 -18.16 -1.55 20.17
CA THR A 124 -19.28 -2.12 19.43
C THR A 124 -20.16 -2.98 20.35
N PRO A 125 -20.97 -2.37 21.25
CA PRO A 125 -21.86 -3.10 22.15
C PRO A 125 -22.91 -3.98 21.44
N LEU A 126 -23.46 -4.96 22.16
CA LEU A 126 -24.59 -5.78 21.70
C LEU A 126 -25.77 -4.91 21.21
N GLY A 127 -26.39 -5.29 20.09
CA GLY A 127 -27.49 -4.54 19.48
C GLY A 127 -27.07 -3.30 18.68
N THR A 128 -25.77 -2.95 18.64
CA THR A 128 -25.26 -1.87 17.78
C THR A 128 -25.64 -2.10 16.32
N LYS A 129 -26.08 -1.04 15.65
CA LYS A 129 -26.40 -1.01 14.22
C LYS A 129 -25.22 -0.46 13.44
N LEU A 130 -24.25 -1.31 13.11
CA LEU A 130 -23.10 -0.93 12.29
C LEU A 130 -23.56 -0.59 10.87
N ARG A 131 -23.11 0.55 10.35
CA ARG A 131 -23.23 0.87 8.93
C ARG A 131 -22.00 0.35 8.19
N TYR A 132 -22.20 -0.29 7.04
CA TYR A 132 -21.09 -0.68 6.18
C TYR A 132 -20.36 0.56 5.62
N GLU A 133 -19.05 0.45 5.37
CA GLU A 133 -18.26 1.55 4.79
C GLU A 133 -18.80 1.95 3.40
N VAL A 134 -19.05 0.97 2.52
CA VAL A 134 -19.37 1.22 1.11
C VAL A 134 -20.85 0.98 0.77
N ASP A 135 -21.50 0.04 1.45
CA ASP A 135 -22.94 -0.20 1.28
C ASP A 135 -23.73 0.77 2.17
N THR A 136 -24.00 1.96 1.64
CA THR A 136 -24.61 3.08 2.38
C THR A 136 -26.01 2.80 2.90
N SER A 137 -26.69 1.79 2.34
CA SER A 137 -28.01 1.26 2.73
C SER A 137 -27.93 0.11 3.71
N GLY A 138 -26.85 -0.68 3.66
CA GLY A 138 -26.67 -1.83 4.53
C GLY A 138 -26.41 -1.42 5.97
N ILE A 139 -27.22 -1.98 6.87
CA ILE A 139 -27.02 -1.94 8.32
C ILE A 139 -26.85 -3.37 8.80
N PHE A 140 -25.82 -3.62 9.60
CA PHE A 140 -25.60 -4.88 10.30
C PHE A 140 -25.88 -4.69 11.78
N GLN A 141 -26.88 -5.39 12.31
CA GLN A 141 -27.19 -5.38 13.73
C GLN A 141 -26.39 -6.46 14.45
N ILE A 142 -25.63 -6.08 15.47
CA ILE A 142 -24.79 -6.97 16.25
C ILE A 142 -25.66 -7.90 17.10
N SER A 143 -25.61 -9.20 16.80
CA SER A 143 -26.25 -10.27 17.57
C SER A 143 -25.33 -10.77 18.70
N PRO A 144 -25.84 -11.56 19.67
CA PRO A 144 -25.04 -12.14 20.74
C PRO A 144 -23.88 -13.00 20.23
N GLU A 145 -24.10 -13.78 19.16
CA GLU A 145 -23.10 -14.66 18.57
C GLU A 145 -21.93 -13.86 18.01
N ILE A 146 -22.20 -12.76 17.29
CA ILE A 146 -21.14 -11.90 16.73
C ILE A 146 -20.44 -11.08 17.81
N PHE A 147 -21.19 -10.59 18.79
CA PHE A 147 -20.62 -9.86 19.94
C PHE A 147 -19.60 -10.70 20.71
N ASN A 148 -19.89 -12.00 20.91
CA ASN A 148 -19.00 -12.93 21.59
C ASN A 148 -17.72 -13.27 20.81
N ILE A 149 -17.70 -13.07 19.49
CA ILE A 149 -16.47 -13.22 18.67
C ILE A 149 -15.52 -12.04 18.88
N PHE A 150 -16.02 -10.85 19.20
CA PHE A 150 -15.17 -9.67 19.35
C PHE A 150 -14.31 -9.73 20.61
N PRO A 151 -13.05 -9.26 20.56
CA PRO A 151 -12.24 -9.08 21.77
C PRO A 151 -12.88 -8.03 22.69
N LYS A 152 -12.67 -8.18 24.00
CA LYS A 152 -13.24 -7.28 25.02
C LYS A 152 -12.80 -5.83 24.82
N GLU A 153 -11.50 -5.63 24.64
CA GLU A 153 -10.85 -4.34 24.34
C GLU A 153 -9.83 -4.50 23.21
N MET A 154 -9.23 -3.39 22.76
CA MET A 154 -8.18 -3.39 21.75
C MET A 154 -6.90 -4.03 22.35
N PRO A 155 -6.40 -5.17 21.83
CA PRO A 155 -5.30 -5.93 22.45
C PRO A 155 -3.98 -5.14 22.51
N TYR A 156 -3.76 -4.25 21.54
CA TYR A 156 -2.55 -3.44 21.43
C TYR A 156 -2.69 -2.03 22.05
N SER A 157 -3.80 -1.73 22.73
CA SER A 157 -4.10 -0.39 23.28
C SER A 157 -3.07 0.18 24.24
N ARG A 158 -2.30 -0.69 24.92
CA ARG A 158 -1.21 -0.30 25.84
C ARG A 158 0.19 -0.40 25.23
N SER A 159 0.28 -0.84 23.97
CA SER A 159 1.56 -1.09 23.30
C SER A 159 1.90 0.08 22.39
N GLN A 160 2.75 0.98 22.88
CA GLN A 160 3.55 1.83 22.00
C GLN A 160 4.77 1.03 21.58
N PHE A 161 4.74 0.52 20.35
CA PHE A 161 5.88 -0.19 19.75
C PHE A 161 6.91 0.84 19.28
N LYS A 162 8.20 0.63 19.55
CA LYS A 162 9.21 1.64 19.18
C LYS A 162 9.44 1.63 17.68
N LYS A 163 9.71 0.45 17.10
CA LYS A 163 9.90 0.26 15.66
C LYS A 163 8.89 -0.73 15.09
N CYS A 164 8.11 -0.29 14.10
CA CYS A 164 7.19 -1.14 13.35
C CYS A 164 7.60 -1.28 11.89
N ALA A 165 7.31 -2.44 11.28
CA ALA A 165 7.44 -2.66 9.84
C ALA A 165 6.06 -2.93 9.22
N VAL A 166 5.74 -2.29 8.09
CA VAL A 166 4.49 -2.52 7.34
C VAL A 166 4.83 -3.09 5.96
N VAL A 167 4.92 -4.41 5.87
CA VAL A 167 5.39 -5.10 4.66
C VAL A 167 4.27 -5.18 3.63
N GLY A 168 4.41 -4.39 2.57
CA GLY A 168 3.60 -4.49 1.35
C GLY A 168 4.04 -5.62 0.41
N ASN A 169 3.22 -5.91 -0.60
CA ASN A 169 3.48 -7.02 -1.55
C ASN A 169 4.19 -6.53 -2.83
N GLY A 170 5.02 -5.49 -2.72
CA GLY A 170 5.68 -4.85 -3.85
C GLY A 170 6.83 -5.68 -4.40
N GLY A 171 6.93 -5.79 -5.73
CA GLY A 171 8.01 -6.54 -6.40
C GLY A 171 9.43 -6.01 -6.15
N ILE A 172 9.55 -4.79 -5.61
CA ILE A 172 10.82 -4.16 -5.20
C ILE A 172 11.56 -4.94 -4.10
N LEU A 173 10.83 -5.70 -3.27
CA LEU A 173 11.42 -6.52 -2.21
C LEU A 173 12.25 -7.70 -2.76
N LYS A 174 12.06 -8.10 -4.02
CA LYS A 174 12.75 -9.26 -4.59
C LYS A 174 14.26 -9.02 -4.73
N LYS A 175 15.06 -9.84 -4.06
CA LYS A 175 16.52 -9.72 -3.87
C LYS A 175 16.95 -8.52 -3.02
N SER A 176 16.07 -7.88 -2.26
CA SER A 176 16.42 -6.75 -1.39
C SER A 176 17.27 -7.16 -0.19
N ARG A 177 17.14 -8.42 0.26
CA ARG A 177 17.71 -8.94 1.52
C ARG A 177 17.23 -8.21 2.79
N CYS A 178 16.09 -7.51 2.74
CA CYS A 178 15.54 -6.75 3.88
C CYS A 178 15.00 -7.64 5.02
N GLY A 179 14.90 -8.97 4.86
CA GLY A 179 14.17 -9.83 5.78
C GLY A 179 14.65 -9.77 7.23
N LYS A 180 15.97 -9.72 7.44
CA LYS A 180 16.55 -9.56 8.80
C LYS A 180 16.22 -8.19 9.42
N GLU A 181 16.10 -7.14 8.61
CA GLU A 181 15.74 -5.81 9.12
C GLU A 181 14.25 -5.73 9.48
N ILE A 182 13.39 -6.36 8.68
CA ILE A 182 11.96 -6.51 8.94
C ILE A 182 11.72 -7.29 10.24
N ASP A 183 12.39 -8.45 10.40
CA ASP A 183 12.23 -9.32 11.57
C ASP A 183 12.78 -8.69 12.87
N ASN A 184 13.66 -7.69 12.77
CA ASN A 184 14.16 -6.89 13.89
C ASN A 184 13.18 -5.81 14.39
N ALA A 185 12.05 -5.56 13.71
CA ALA A 185 11.04 -4.63 14.21
C ALA A 185 10.31 -5.20 15.44
N ASP A 186 9.82 -4.35 16.33
CA ASP A 186 9.01 -4.76 17.49
C ASP A 186 7.69 -5.39 17.05
N PHE A 187 7.09 -4.87 15.98
CA PHE A 187 5.81 -5.32 15.44
C PHE A 187 5.77 -5.26 13.90
N VAL A 188 5.29 -6.33 13.26
CA VAL A 188 5.25 -6.49 11.81
C VAL A 188 3.83 -6.68 11.31
N PHE A 189 3.37 -5.74 10.50
CA PHE A 189 2.12 -5.80 9.75
C PHE A 189 2.38 -6.37 8.34
N ARG A 190 1.54 -7.31 7.87
CA ARG A 190 1.61 -7.87 6.51
C ARG A 190 0.28 -7.74 5.75
N CYS A 191 0.37 -7.51 4.45
CA CYS A 191 -0.80 -7.28 3.60
C CYS A 191 -1.30 -8.55 2.88
N ASN A 192 -2.55 -8.94 3.13
CA ASN A 192 -3.34 -9.81 2.24
C ASN A 192 -2.74 -11.22 2.03
N LEU A 193 -2.36 -11.88 3.12
CA LEU A 193 -1.73 -13.23 3.16
C LEU A 193 -0.59 -13.42 2.12
N PRO A 194 0.52 -12.67 2.22
CA PRO A 194 1.67 -12.86 1.34
C PRO A 194 2.40 -14.17 1.67
N PRO A 195 2.83 -14.96 0.67
CA PRO A 195 3.37 -16.29 0.91
C PRO A 195 4.67 -16.27 1.75
N ILE A 196 4.56 -16.64 3.03
CA ILE A 196 5.71 -16.92 3.89
C ILE A 196 6.28 -18.28 3.48
N SER A 197 7.50 -18.28 2.95
CA SER A 197 8.22 -19.48 2.51
C SER A 197 9.72 -19.19 2.45
N GLU A 198 10.56 -20.19 2.70
CA GLU A 198 12.04 -20.08 2.74
C GLU A 198 12.64 -19.28 1.57
N LYS A 199 12.06 -19.46 0.37
CA LYS A 199 12.41 -18.74 -0.86
C LYS A 199 12.41 -17.21 -0.74
N TYR A 200 11.57 -16.66 0.13
CA TYR A 200 11.41 -15.21 0.31
C TYR A 200 11.90 -14.70 1.67
N VAL A 201 12.22 -15.57 2.64
CA VAL A 201 12.62 -15.17 4.00
C VAL A 201 13.79 -14.18 4.00
N ALA A 202 14.80 -14.38 3.14
CA ALA A 202 15.92 -13.45 3.02
C ALA A 202 15.47 -12.02 2.67
N ASP A 203 14.43 -11.88 1.85
CA ASP A 203 13.95 -10.61 1.31
C ASP A 203 12.87 -9.95 2.19
N VAL A 204 11.95 -10.74 2.76
CA VAL A 204 10.74 -10.23 3.44
C VAL A 204 10.59 -10.68 4.90
N GLY A 205 11.50 -11.52 5.42
CA GLY A 205 11.47 -12.03 6.79
C GLY A 205 10.38 -13.08 7.02
N MET A 206 10.28 -13.56 8.26
CA MET A 206 9.22 -14.45 8.74
C MET A 206 8.26 -13.79 9.72
N LYS A 207 8.74 -12.85 10.54
CA LYS A 207 7.97 -12.28 11.66
C LYS A 207 6.68 -11.66 11.15
N THR A 208 5.57 -11.97 11.82
CA THR A 208 4.24 -11.45 11.52
C THR A 208 3.46 -11.36 12.82
N ASP A 209 3.02 -10.16 13.19
CA ASP A 209 2.17 -9.96 14.37
C ASP A 209 0.71 -9.74 13.96
N VAL A 210 0.49 -9.06 12.83
CA VAL A 210 -0.83 -8.90 12.18
C VAL A 210 -0.71 -9.14 10.68
N VAL A 211 -1.62 -9.94 10.12
CA VAL A 211 -1.78 -10.09 8.66
C VAL A 211 -3.21 -9.81 8.23
N THR A 212 -3.39 -8.94 7.22
CA THR A 212 -4.73 -8.71 6.67
C THR A 212 -5.17 -9.83 5.75
N ILE A 213 -6.47 -10.07 5.66
CA ILE A 213 -7.08 -10.96 4.66
C ILE A 213 -8.17 -10.20 3.93
N ASN A 214 -7.99 -9.97 2.63
CA ASN A 214 -9.08 -9.49 1.77
C ASN A 214 -10.07 -10.65 1.55
N PRO A 215 -11.39 -10.50 1.81
CA PRO A 215 -12.38 -11.55 1.62
C PRO A 215 -12.49 -12.09 0.18
N SER A 216 -11.95 -11.39 -0.83
CA SER A 216 -11.81 -11.93 -2.19
C SER A 216 -10.90 -13.16 -2.23
N ILE A 217 -9.81 -13.19 -1.44
CA ILE A 217 -8.90 -14.35 -1.35
C ILE A 217 -9.68 -15.59 -0.90
N ILE A 218 -10.51 -15.44 0.13
CA ILE A 218 -11.33 -16.51 0.70
C ILE A 218 -12.41 -16.95 -0.30
N THR A 219 -13.03 -16.00 -0.98
CA THR A 219 -14.08 -16.24 -1.98
C THR A 219 -13.56 -17.00 -3.19
N GLU A 220 -12.46 -16.52 -3.78
CA GLU A 220 -11.93 -16.97 -5.07
C GLU A 220 -11.05 -18.21 -4.93
N ARG A 221 -10.13 -18.24 -3.96
CA ARG A 221 -9.15 -19.33 -3.80
C ARG A 221 -9.68 -20.49 -2.93
N PHE A 222 -10.58 -20.20 -1.97
CA PHE A 222 -11.05 -21.16 -0.97
C PHE A 222 -12.58 -21.33 -0.94
N GLN A 223 -13.25 -20.99 -2.05
CA GLN A 223 -14.68 -21.22 -2.28
C GLN A 223 -15.56 -20.77 -1.11
N LYS A 224 -15.27 -19.57 -0.57
CA LYS A 224 -15.97 -18.94 0.56
C LYS A 224 -15.99 -19.75 1.86
N LEU A 225 -15.14 -20.79 1.99
CA LEU A 225 -15.10 -21.73 3.12
C LEU A 225 -16.42 -22.52 3.34
N GLU A 226 -17.18 -22.72 2.24
CA GLU A 226 -18.44 -23.48 2.23
C GLU A 226 -18.22 -25.01 2.13
N LYS A 227 -16.99 -25.44 1.82
CA LYS A 227 -16.60 -26.85 1.67
C LYS A 227 -15.31 -27.15 2.46
N TRP A 228 -14.25 -27.55 1.79
CA TRP A 228 -12.98 -27.94 2.40
C TRP A 228 -12.26 -26.75 3.04
N ARG A 229 -12.27 -26.70 4.39
CA ARG A 229 -11.64 -25.62 5.18
C ARG A 229 -10.14 -25.83 5.41
N LYS A 230 -9.67 -27.08 5.46
CA LYS A 230 -8.27 -27.43 5.73
C LYS A 230 -7.24 -26.70 4.83
N PRO A 231 -7.40 -26.60 3.49
CA PRO A 231 -6.41 -25.92 2.65
C PRO A 231 -6.23 -24.42 2.96
N PHE A 232 -7.24 -23.77 3.55
CA PHE A 232 -7.10 -22.39 4.04
C PHE A 232 -6.39 -22.38 5.40
N TYR A 233 -6.77 -23.26 6.32
CA TYR A 233 -6.10 -23.40 7.62
C TYR A 233 -4.60 -23.71 7.49
N ASP A 234 -4.23 -24.59 6.57
CA ASP A 234 -2.83 -24.95 6.29
C ASP A 234 -1.99 -23.73 5.81
N VAL A 235 -2.63 -22.74 5.16
CA VAL A 235 -1.98 -21.47 4.80
C VAL A 235 -1.82 -20.55 6.01
N LEU A 236 -2.75 -20.60 6.97
CA LEU A 236 -2.67 -19.80 8.21
C LEU A 236 -1.55 -20.28 9.14
N GLN A 237 -1.16 -21.56 9.08
CA GLN A 237 -0.03 -22.09 9.86
C GLN A 237 1.30 -21.42 9.53
N GLY A 238 1.47 -20.91 8.29
CA GLY A 238 2.65 -20.14 7.89
C GLY A 238 2.82 -18.77 8.56
N TYR A 239 1.88 -18.38 9.43
CA TYR A 239 1.94 -17.15 10.22
C TYR A 239 1.93 -17.41 11.74
N GLU A 240 2.12 -18.66 12.17
CA GLU A 240 2.21 -19.05 13.59
C GLU A 240 1.07 -18.45 14.43
N ASN A 241 1.38 -17.60 15.42
CA ASN A 241 0.41 -16.98 16.33
C ASN A 241 -0.08 -15.59 15.86
N ALA A 242 0.21 -15.17 14.63
CA ALA A 242 -0.20 -13.87 14.10
C ALA A 242 -1.72 -13.66 14.16
N SER A 243 -2.12 -12.41 14.40
CA SER A 243 -3.52 -12.01 14.38
C SER A 243 -4.02 -11.80 12.95
N LEU A 244 -5.16 -12.40 12.62
CA LEU A 244 -5.81 -12.30 11.32
C LEU A 244 -6.77 -11.10 11.32
N LEU A 245 -6.62 -10.18 10.35
CA LEU A 245 -7.37 -8.92 10.32
C LEU A 245 -8.21 -8.79 9.04
N LEU A 246 -9.54 -8.73 9.19
CA LEU A 246 -10.47 -8.76 8.05
C LEU A 246 -11.42 -7.55 7.99
N PRO A 247 -11.68 -6.99 6.79
CA PRO A 247 -12.68 -5.94 6.58
C PRO A 247 -14.09 -6.55 6.44
N ALA A 248 -14.59 -7.18 7.51
CA ALA A 248 -15.91 -7.81 7.55
C ALA A 248 -17.03 -6.79 7.28
N PHE A 249 -17.04 -5.69 8.02
CA PHE A 249 -18.06 -4.63 7.95
C PHE A 249 -17.81 -3.61 6.82
N TYR A 250 -17.20 -4.04 5.71
CA TYR A 250 -16.95 -3.21 4.53
C TYR A 250 -18.13 -3.18 3.56
N ASN A 251 -18.75 -4.34 3.30
CA ASN A 251 -20.04 -4.50 2.61
C ASN A 251 -20.71 -5.82 3.02
N THR A 252 -22.00 -5.95 2.76
CA THR A 252 -22.84 -7.13 3.08
C THR A 252 -22.23 -8.48 2.68
N ARG A 253 -21.55 -8.59 1.53
CA ARG A 253 -20.95 -9.84 1.05
C ARG A 253 -19.66 -10.24 1.79
N ASN A 254 -19.02 -9.31 2.49
CA ASN A 254 -17.78 -9.59 3.21
C ASN A 254 -18.05 -10.21 4.59
N THR A 255 -19.18 -9.91 5.22
CA THR A 255 -19.49 -10.27 6.61
C THR A 255 -19.43 -11.78 6.84
N ASP A 256 -20.27 -12.55 6.15
CA ASP A 256 -20.36 -14.01 6.31
C ASP A 256 -19.02 -14.70 5.99
N VAL A 257 -18.36 -14.28 4.91
CA VAL A 257 -17.07 -14.83 4.48
C VAL A 257 -15.97 -14.56 5.50
N SER A 258 -15.99 -13.39 6.14
CA SER A 258 -15.01 -13.03 7.18
C SER A 258 -15.28 -13.75 8.49
N ILE A 259 -16.55 -13.86 8.91
CA ILE A 259 -16.93 -14.58 10.14
C ILE A 259 -16.62 -16.08 10.02
N ARG A 260 -16.77 -16.68 8.83
CA ARG A 260 -16.37 -18.07 8.59
C ARG A 260 -14.90 -18.34 8.87
N VAL A 261 -14.00 -17.34 8.81
CA VAL A 261 -12.59 -17.51 9.22
C VAL A 261 -12.48 -17.86 10.70
N LYS A 262 -13.29 -17.23 11.57
CA LYS A 262 -13.35 -17.59 12.99
C LYS A 262 -13.84 -19.03 13.17
N TYR A 263 -14.86 -19.46 12.43
CA TYR A 263 -15.34 -20.84 12.47
C TYR A 263 -14.28 -21.84 12.00
N VAL A 264 -13.45 -21.51 10.99
CA VAL A 264 -12.30 -22.36 10.63
C VAL A 264 -11.31 -22.47 11.78
N LEU A 265 -11.01 -21.38 12.49
CA LEU A 265 -10.10 -21.45 13.64
C LEU A 265 -10.68 -22.30 14.77
N ASP A 266 -11.99 -22.24 15.01
CA ASP A 266 -12.68 -23.05 16.01
C ASP A 266 -12.73 -24.53 15.62
N ASP A 267 -13.01 -24.86 14.35
CA ASP A 267 -13.01 -26.24 13.80
C ASP A 267 -11.64 -26.94 13.97
N PHE A 268 -10.56 -26.17 14.03
CA PHE A 268 -9.17 -26.66 14.13
C PHE A 268 -8.47 -26.22 15.45
N GLU A 269 -9.23 -25.83 16.48
CA GLU A 269 -8.75 -25.50 17.83
C GLU A 269 -7.58 -24.47 17.88
N SER A 270 -7.54 -23.56 16.90
CA SER A 270 -6.45 -22.62 16.71
C SER A 270 -6.39 -21.55 17.78
N GLN A 271 -5.19 -21.22 18.24
CA GLN A 271 -4.93 -20.11 19.17
C GLN A 271 -4.75 -18.75 18.47
N GLN A 272 -4.74 -18.72 17.13
CA GLN A 272 -4.68 -17.47 16.37
C GLN A 272 -5.91 -16.59 16.65
N SER A 273 -5.69 -15.29 16.83
CA SER A 273 -6.79 -14.34 17.03
C SER A 273 -7.35 -13.83 15.69
N VAL A 274 -8.67 -13.63 15.62
CA VAL A 274 -9.34 -12.97 14.48
C VAL A 274 -9.92 -11.64 14.93
N TYR A 275 -9.55 -10.58 14.21
CA TYR A 275 -10.06 -9.23 14.42
C TYR A 275 -10.69 -8.67 13.15
N TYR A 276 -11.65 -7.77 13.32
CA TYR A 276 -12.32 -7.12 12.20
C TYR A 276 -12.13 -5.61 12.27
N PHE A 277 -11.85 -4.97 11.13
CA PHE A 277 -11.76 -3.51 11.09
C PHE A 277 -13.10 -2.87 11.49
N HIS A 278 -13.06 -1.85 12.36
CA HIS A 278 -14.26 -1.06 12.64
C HIS A 278 -14.59 -0.16 11.43
N PRO A 279 -15.83 -0.16 10.91
CA PRO A 279 -16.14 0.58 9.68
C PRO A 279 -15.93 2.09 9.82
N GLN A 280 -16.18 2.67 11.00
CA GLN A 280 -15.91 4.10 11.25
C GLN A 280 -14.43 4.46 11.11
N TYR A 281 -13.50 3.57 11.48
CA TYR A 281 -12.06 3.81 11.32
C TYR A 281 -11.70 3.91 9.83
N LEU A 282 -12.17 2.96 9.03
CA LEU A 282 -11.94 2.96 7.57
C LEU A 282 -12.53 4.20 6.89
N ILE A 283 -13.74 4.61 7.28
CA ILE A 283 -14.36 5.87 6.81
C ILE A 283 -13.48 7.08 7.16
N ASN A 284 -12.96 7.14 8.39
CA ASN A 284 -12.15 8.28 8.84
C ASN A 284 -10.78 8.31 8.16
N VAL A 285 -10.11 7.17 7.99
CA VAL A 285 -8.86 7.04 7.23
C VAL A 285 -9.07 7.47 5.78
N SER A 286 -10.15 7.01 5.13
CA SER A 286 -10.52 7.40 3.77
C SER A 286 -10.72 8.92 3.63
N ARG A 287 -11.45 9.55 4.57
CA ARG A 287 -11.64 11.00 4.63
C ARG A 287 -10.33 11.77 4.87
N PHE A 288 -9.49 11.30 5.79
CA PHE A 288 -8.21 11.92 6.10
C PHE A 288 -7.32 11.98 4.86
N TRP A 289 -7.09 10.84 4.20
CA TRP A 289 -6.26 10.79 3.00
C TRP A 289 -6.86 11.54 1.80
N LEU A 290 -8.18 11.60 1.67
CA LEU A 290 -8.85 12.44 0.67
C LEU A 290 -8.53 13.94 0.87
N ILE A 291 -8.50 14.42 2.13
CA ILE A 291 -8.10 15.79 2.48
C ILE A 291 -6.62 16.02 2.18
N GLN A 292 -5.75 15.02 2.38
CA GLN A 292 -4.34 15.04 1.96
C GLN A 292 -4.15 14.90 0.43
N GLY A 293 -5.21 14.89 -0.36
CA GLY A 293 -5.17 14.85 -1.83
C GLY A 293 -5.14 13.46 -2.48
N VAL A 294 -5.27 12.38 -1.70
CA VAL A 294 -5.37 11.01 -2.24
C VAL A 294 -6.77 10.80 -2.83
N ARG A 295 -6.88 10.93 -4.16
CA ARG A 295 -8.16 10.82 -4.90
C ARG A 295 -8.54 9.39 -5.33
N ALA A 296 -7.91 8.38 -4.75
CA ALA A 296 -8.25 6.99 -5.04
C ALA A 296 -9.68 6.67 -4.58
N LYS A 297 -10.47 5.97 -5.41
CA LYS A 297 -11.86 5.57 -5.07
C LYS A 297 -11.95 4.74 -3.78
N ARG A 298 -10.86 4.03 -3.43
CA ARG A 298 -10.70 3.19 -2.23
C ARG A 298 -9.25 3.28 -1.78
N ILE A 299 -9.03 3.35 -0.47
CA ILE A 299 -7.69 3.24 0.13
C ILE A 299 -7.23 1.77 0.08
N SER A 300 -5.92 1.54 -0.09
CA SER A 300 -5.35 0.19 -0.13
C SER A 300 -5.16 -0.39 1.28
N SER A 301 -5.12 -1.72 1.40
CA SER A 301 -4.80 -2.40 2.67
C SER A 301 -3.48 -1.90 3.26
N GLY A 302 -2.47 -1.67 2.42
CA GLY A 302 -1.19 -1.11 2.84
C GLY A 302 -1.37 0.27 3.48
N LEU A 303 -2.03 1.22 2.82
CA LEU A 303 -2.18 2.57 3.37
C LEU A 303 -3.05 2.60 4.65
N ILE A 304 -4.01 1.68 4.80
CA ILE A 304 -4.74 1.48 6.07
C ILE A 304 -3.77 1.03 7.18
N LEU A 305 -2.93 0.01 6.92
CA LEU A 305 -1.96 -0.49 7.89
C LEU A 305 -0.87 0.52 8.23
N VAL A 306 -0.40 1.30 7.26
CA VAL A 306 0.55 2.41 7.49
C VAL A 306 -0.08 3.46 8.40
N THR A 307 -1.34 3.83 8.18
CA THR A 307 -2.06 4.78 9.04
C THR A 307 -2.16 4.25 10.47
N ALA A 308 -2.54 2.98 10.63
CA ALA A 308 -2.63 2.34 11.94
C ALA A 308 -1.26 2.23 12.65
N ALA A 309 -0.21 1.88 11.92
CA ALA A 309 1.15 1.80 12.46
C ALA A 309 1.66 3.18 12.91
N MET A 310 1.39 4.26 12.16
CA MET A 310 1.75 5.62 12.56
C MET A 310 1.00 6.11 13.81
N GLU A 311 -0.16 5.54 14.13
CA GLU A 311 -0.88 5.80 15.38
C GLU A 311 -0.39 4.95 16.56
N LEU A 312 0.03 3.71 16.30
CA LEU A 312 0.40 2.71 17.32
C LEU A 312 1.90 2.66 17.66
N CYS A 313 2.76 3.12 16.75
CA CYS A 313 4.21 2.98 16.84
C CYS A 313 4.91 4.34 16.89
N ASP A 314 6.13 4.40 17.39
CA ASP A 314 6.92 5.64 17.41
C ASP A 314 7.66 5.84 16.08
N GLU A 315 8.25 4.78 15.53
CA GLU A 315 8.92 4.76 14.22
C GLU A 315 8.30 3.67 13.32
N VAL A 316 8.07 3.99 12.03
CA VAL A 316 7.41 3.10 11.07
C VAL A 316 8.24 2.97 9.79
N HIS A 317 8.59 1.74 9.44
CA HIS A 317 9.36 1.35 8.25
C HIS A 317 8.42 0.66 7.23
N LEU A 318 8.61 0.94 5.92
CA LEU A 318 7.70 0.56 4.83
C LEU A 318 8.41 -0.25 3.73
#